data_AF-A0A7W9ZBH4-F1
#
_entry.id   AF-A0A7W9ZBH4-F1
#
_cell.length_a   1.000
_cell.length_b   1.000
_cell.length_c   1.000
_cell.angle_alpha   90.00
_cell.angle_beta   90.00
_cell.angle_gamma   90.00
#
_symmetry.space_group_name_H-M   'P 1'
#
loop_
_entity.id
_entity.type
_entity.pdbx_description
1 polymer ?
#
loop_
_entity_poly.entity_id
_entity_poly.type
_entity_poly.pdbx_seq_one_letter_code
_entity_poly.pdbx_strand_id
1 'polypeptide(L)'
;MAENTKRSKSYRKRTYSILTNTINDNELKNFSKIIESSGQLQGIFNIFNSLGGAFEDVIAFLYPKKDNLEELMTSHLKKLKDSLEKFLSIKTTVSEMMHQLLLDYQNDENSIKTDENELKSHVEDIYNKITEKSKEAEKLKNDIYSIYNNF
;
A
#
# COMPACT_ATOMS: atom_id res chain seq x y z
N MET A 1 -7.90 -9.52 -13.84
CA MET A 1 -6.66 -9.30 -13.05
C MET A 1 -5.65 -10.44 -13.18
N ALA A 2 -6.10 -11.69 -13.40
CA ALA A 2 -5.20 -12.84 -13.59
C ALA A 2 -4.61 -12.95 -15.01
N GLU A 3 -5.17 -12.26 -16.00
CA GLU A 3 -4.71 -12.31 -17.40
C GLU A 3 -3.23 -11.94 -17.59
N ASN A 4 -2.67 -12.34 -18.73
CA ASN A 4 -1.28 -12.07 -19.11
C ASN A 4 -1.10 -10.73 -19.86
N THR A 5 -1.91 -9.72 -19.54
CA THR A 5 -1.82 -8.38 -20.14
C THR A 5 -0.86 -7.48 -19.35
N LYS A 6 -0.31 -6.43 -20.00
CA LYS A 6 0.58 -5.45 -19.33
C LYS A 6 -0.08 -4.83 -18.10
N ARG A 7 -1.36 -4.45 -18.22
CA ARG A 7 -2.16 -3.90 -17.12
C ARG A 7 -2.29 -4.89 -15.96
N SER A 8 -2.64 -6.14 -16.23
CA SER A 8 -2.78 -7.17 -15.20
C SER A 8 -1.46 -7.49 -14.51
N LYS A 9 -0.33 -7.52 -15.24
CA LYS A 9 1.01 -7.65 -14.65
C LYS A 9 1.37 -6.49 -13.73
N SER A 10 1.07 -5.26 -14.16
CA SER A 10 1.31 -4.04 -13.36
C SER A 10 0.49 -4.05 -12.07
N TYR A 11 -0.78 -4.47 -12.16
CA TYR A 11 -1.65 -4.61 -11.00
C TYR A 11 -1.05 -5.57 -9.97
N ARG A 12 -0.66 -6.78 -10.40
CA ARG A 12 -0.03 -7.78 -9.52
C ARG A 12 1.31 -7.29 -8.94
N LYS A 13 2.17 -6.67 -9.75
CA LYS A 13 3.44 -6.07 -9.30
C LYS A 13 3.20 -5.07 -8.16
N ARG A 14 2.20 -4.20 -8.31
CA ARG A 14 1.83 -3.20 -7.29
C ARG A 14 1.30 -3.85 -6.02
N THR A 15 0.43 -4.85 -6.15
CA THR A 15 0.00 -5.68 -5.01
C THR A 15 1.18 -6.30 -4.27
N TYR A 16 2.09 -6.97 -4.98
CA TYR A 16 3.27 -7.57 -4.36
C TYR A 16 4.13 -6.51 -3.66
N SER A 17 4.29 -5.34 -4.28
CA SER A 17 5.08 -4.27 -3.66
C SER A 17 4.59 -3.88 -2.28
N ILE A 18 3.28 -4.03 -1.98
CA ILE A 18 2.70 -3.76 -0.67
C ILE A 18 2.87 -4.97 0.27
N LEU A 19 2.54 -6.17 -0.19
CA LEU A 19 2.42 -7.36 0.68
C LEU A 19 3.76 -8.02 1.04
N THR A 20 4.74 -8.02 0.14
CA THR A 20 5.97 -8.83 0.29
C THR A 20 6.95 -8.28 1.33
N ASN A 21 6.62 -7.17 1.99
CA ASN A 21 7.42 -6.66 3.10
C ASN A 21 7.17 -7.45 4.40
N THR A 22 5.99 -8.04 4.57
CA THR A 22 5.59 -8.70 5.83
C THR A 22 4.96 -10.07 5.64
N ILE A 23 4.37 -10.36 4.48
CA ILE A 23 3.71 -11.63 4.18
C ILE A 23 4.58 -12.43 3.21
N ASN A 24 4.92 -13.67 3.60
CA ASN A 24 5.73 -14.56 2.77
C ASN A 24 4.91 -15.20 1.64
N ASP A 25 5.57 -15.65 0.57
CA ASP A 25 4.91 -16.24 -0.60
C ASP A 25 3.99 -17.42 -0.24
N ASN A 26 4.38 -18.22 0.76
CA ASN A 26 3.59 -19.36 1.25
C ASN A 26 2.29 -18.94 1.96
N GLU A 27 2.22 -17.70 2.44
CA GLU A 27 1.10 -17.16 3.22
C GLU A 27 0.10 -16.41 2.33
N LEU A 28 0.53 -15.92 1.16
CA LEU A 28 -0.31 -15.16 0.22
C LEU A 28 -1.59 -15.89 -0.17
N LYS A 29 -1.55 -17.22 -0.29
CA LYS A 29 -2.74 -18.02 -0.59
C LYS A 29 -3.76 -17.97 0.54
N ASN A 30 -3.32 -18.05 1.80
CA ASN A 30 -4.21 -17.99 2.95
C ASN A 30 -4.76 -16.57 3.13
N PHE A 31 -3.89 -15.56 2.99
CA PHE A 31 -4.29 -14.16 2.99
C PHE A 31 -5.38 -13.89 1.95
N SER A 32 -5.19 -14.31 0.69
CA SER A 32 -6.19 -14.11 -0.36
C SER A 32 -7.54 -14.74 -0.04
N LYS A 33 -7.57 -15.92 0.61
CA LYS A 33 -8.80 -16.58 1.03
C LYS A 33 -9.53 -15.82 2.13
N ILE A 34 -8.80 -15.30 3.12
CA ILE A 34 -9.37 -14.50 4.22
C ILE A 34 -10.07 -13.27 3.65
N ILE A 35 -9.41 -12.55 2.73
CA ILE A 35 -9.98 -11.36 2.10
C ILE A 35 -11.17 -11.70 1.18
N GLU A 36 -11.14 -12.86 0.51
CA GLU A 36 -12.29 -13.34 -0.29
C GLU A 36 -13.49 -13.65 0.60
N SER A 37 -13.27 -14.35 1.72
CA SER A 37 -14.31 -14.68 2.71
C SER A 37 -14.91 -13.46 3.40
N SER A 38 -14.16 -12.36 3.55
CA SER A 38 -14.73 -11.12 4.09
C SER A 38 -15.57 -10.31 3.10
N GLY A 39 -15.57 -10.68 1.82
CA GLY A 39 -16.24 -9.95 0.74
C GLY A 39 -15.51 -8.68 0.28
N GLN A 40 -14.31 -8.39 0.79
CA GLN A 40 -13.55 -7.16 0.49
C GLN A 40 -12.44 -7.32 -0.56
N LEU A 41 -12.44 -8.43 -1.31
CA LEU A 41 -11.41 -8.75 -2.31
C LEU A 41 -11.15 -7.63 -3.32
N GLN A 42 -12.20 -7.10 -3.95
CA GLN A 42 -12.03 -6.04 -4.94
C GLN A 42 -11.58 -4.72 -4.29
N GLY A 43 -12.15 -4.36 -3.14
CA GLY A 43 -11.85 -3.11 -2.44
C GLY A 43 -10.39 -3.04 -2.01
N ILE A 44 -9.93 -4.04 -1.26
CA ILE A 44 -8.58 -4.10 -0.71
C ILE A 44 -7.52 -4.15 -1.81
N PHE A 45 -7.69 -5.01 -2.82
CA PHE A 45 -6.70 -5.12 -3.89
C PHE A 45 -6.64 -3.87 -4.78
N ASN A 46 -7.77 -3.16 -4.97
CA ASN A 46 -7.76 -1.88 -5.67
C ASN A 46 -6.98 -0.83 -4.90
N ILE A 47 -7.08 -0.80 -3.57
CA ILE A 47 -6.27 0.08 -2.73
C ILE A 47 -4.79 -0.26 -2.86
N PHE A 48 -4.42 -1.55 -2.84
CA PHE A 48 -3.01 -1.94 -3.05
C PHE A 48 -2.49 -1.50 -4.42
N ASN A 49 -3.30 -1.63 -5.47
CA ASN A 49 -2.92 -1.16 -6.80
C ASN A 49 -2.76 0.37 -6.86
N SER A 50 -3.66 1.12 -6.23
CA SER A 50 -3.56 2.59 -6.17
C SER A 50 -2.33 3.03 -5.38
N LEU A 51 -2.16 2.49 -4.17
CA LEU A 51 -1.03 2.78 -3.30
C LEU A 51 0.30 2.41 -3.98
N GLY A 52 0.43 1.17 -4.45
CA GLY A 52 1.63 0.71 -5.17
C GLY A 52 1.89 1.50 -6.47
N GLY A 53 0.84 1.96 -7.14
CA GLY A 53 0.96 2.88 -8.27
C GLY A 53 1.56 4.23 -7.87
N ALA A 54 1.09 4.82 -6.78
CA ALA A 54 1.64 6.05 -6.25
C ALA A 54 3.14 5.92 -5.91
N PHE A 55 3.57 4.79 -5.34
CA PHE A 55 5.01 4.51 -5.13
C PHE A 55 5.79 4.42 -6.43
N GLU A 56 5.28 3.66 -7.39
CA GLU A 56 5.92 3.52 -8.69
C GLU A 56 6.08 4.88 -9.39
N ASP A 57 5.04 5.72 -9.33
CA ASP A 57 5.02 7.06 -9.92
C ASP A 57 6.02 8.02 -9.24
N VAL A 58 6.13 8.00 -7.91
CA VAL A 58 7.13 8.80 -7.15
C VAL A 58 8.55 8.37 -7.49
N ILE A 59 8.82 7.05 -7.50
CA ILE A 59 10.15 6.53 -7.81
C ILE A 59 10.53 6.83 -9.26
N ALA A 60 9.63 6.60 -10.21
CA ALA A 60 9.86 6.93 -11.62
C ALA A 60 10.16 8.42 -11.82
N PHE A 61 9.54 9.29 -11.01
CA PHE A 61 9.77 10.73 -11.07
C PHE A 61 11.12 11.16 -10.46
N LEU A 62 11.50 10.59 -9.31
CA LEU A 62 12.69 11.02 -8.56
C LEU A 62 13.98 10.31 -8.98
N TYR A 63 13.90 9.04 -9.37
CA TYR A 63 15.08 8.23 -9.68
C TYR A 63 15.98 8.85 -10.77
N PRO A 64 15.44 9.42 -11.86
CA PRO A 64 16.26 10.13 -12.85
C PRO A 64 16.91 11.42 -12.34
N LYS A 65 16.44 11.99 -11.22
CA LYS A 65 16.90 13.26 -10.63
C LYS A 65 17.79 13.08 -9.42
N LYS A 66 18.07 11.83 -9.02
CA LYS A 66 18.77 11.49 -7.77
C LYS A 66 20.16 12.13 -7.65
N ASP A 67 20.82 12.37 -8.78
CA ASP A 67 22.18 12.93 -8.86
C ASP A 67 22.18 14.47 -8.94
N ASN A 68 21.01 15.11 -9.03
CA ASN A 68 20.85 16.57 -9.11
C ASN A 68 20.04 17.11 -7.91
N LEU A 69 19.92 16.33 -6.82
CA LEU A 69 19.15 16.74 -5.65
C LEU A 69 19.77 17.96 -4.94
N GLU A 70 21.07 18.18 -5.11
CA GLU A 70 21.77 19.36 -4.59
C GLU A 70 21.33 20.68 -5.22
N GLU A 71 20.70 20.65 -6.40
CA GLU A 71 20.16 21.86 -7.05
C GLU A 71 18.96 22.42 -6.27
N LEU A 72 18.27 21.60 -5.48
CA LEU A 72 17.14 22.03 -4.66
C LEU A 72 17.60 22.88 -3.48
N MET A 73 16.84 23.95 -3.19
CA MET A 73 16.99 24.69 -1.93
C MET A 73 16.89 23.74 -0.73
N THR A 74 17.69 23.97 0.32
CA THR A 74 17.73 23.12 1.52
C THR A 74 16.35 22.89 2.14
N SER A 75 15.47 23.89 2.13
CA SER A 75 14.09 23.79 2.62
C SER A 75 13.23 22.84 1.77
N HIS A 76 13.43 22.83 0.45
CA HIS A 76 12.77 21.93 -0.49
C HIS A 76 13.31 20.50 -0.37
N LEU A 77 14.63 20.34 -0.21
CA LEU A 77 15.24 19.04 0.03
C LEU A 77 14.74 18.42 1.35
N LYS A 78 14.61 19.22 2.41
CA LYS A 78 14.01 18.77 3.68
C LYS A 78 12.57 18.31 3.50
N LYS A 79 11.73 19.11 2.81
CA LYS A 79 10.34 18.72 2.50
C LYS A 79 10.27 17.43 1.68
N LEU A 80 11.14 17.26 0.70
CA LEU A 80 11.22 16.05 -0.12
C LEU A 80 11.54 14.82 0.74
N LYS A 81 12.56 14.92 1.59
CA LYS A 81 12.94 13.87 2.55
C LYS A 81 11.77 13.51 3.46
N ASP A 82 11.18 14.50 4.12
CA ASP A 82 10.10 14.27 5.09
C ASP A 82 8.87 13.63 4.41
N SER A 83 8.54 14.05 3.18
CA SER A 83 7.46 13.45 2.40
C SER A 83 7.76 12.01 1.99
N LEU A 84 8.99 11.69 1.58
CA LEU A 84 9.40 10.34 1.23
C LEU A 84 9.40 9.40 2.43
N GLU A 85 9.87 9.86 3.59
CA GLU A 85 9.84 9.09 4.84
C GLU A 85 8.40 8.74 5.23
N LYS A 86 7.48 9.70 5.15
CA LYS A 86 6.05 9.46 5.38
C LYS A 86 5.45 8.51 4.35
N PHE A 87 5.83 8.65 3.08
CA PHE A 87 5.42 7.75 2.01
C PHE A 87 5.79 6.30 2.36
N LEU A 88 7.06 6.05 2.67
CA LEU A 88 7.54 4.72 3.04
C LEU A 88 6.88 4.20 4.32
N SER A 89 6.66 5.08 5.31
CA SER A 89 5.94 4.73 6.54
C SER A 89 4.53 4.22 6.26
N ILE A 90 3.77 4.89 5.39
CA ILE A 90 2.44 4.44 4.98
C ILE A 90 2.49 3.02 4.39
N LYS A 91 3.46 2.76 3.51
CA LYS A 91 3.65 1.42 2.91
C LYS A 91 3.81 0.35 3.97
N THR A 92 4.72 0.60 4.91
CA THR A 92 5.05 -0.32 5.99
C THR A 92 3.84 -0.55 6.87
N THR A 93 3.15 0.50 7.30
CA THR A 93 1.94 0.39 8.12
C THR A 93 0.85 -0.43 7.43
N VAL A 94 0.59 -0.23 6.13
CA VAL A 94 -0.41 -1.03 5.42
C VAL A 94 0.01 -2.50 5.34
N SER A 95 1.30 -2.78 5.08
CA SER A 95 1.84 -4.15 5.08
C SER A 95 1.69 -4.82 6.44
N GLU A 96 2.00 -4.11 7.52
CA GLU A 96 1.85 -4.59 8.90
C GLU A 96 0.38 -4.89 9.24
N MET A 97 -0.55 -4.01 8.85
CA MET A 97 -1.99 -4.28 9.02
C MET A 97 -2.44 -5.56 8.32
N MET A 98 -1.93 -5.84 7.11
CA MET A 98 -2.28 -7.07 6.39
C MET A 98 -1.69 -8.33 7.04
N HIS A 99 -0.48 -8.22 7.58
CA HIS A 99 0.14 -9.31 8.32
C HIS A 99 -0.59 -9.55 9.65
N GLN A 100 -0.98 -8.47 10.35
CA GLN A 100 -1.75 -8.60 11.58
C GLN A 100 -3.09 -9.30 11.34
N LEU A 101 -3.82 -8.95 10.27
CA LEU A 101 -5.04 -9.66 9.87
C LEU A 101 -4.80 -11.17 9.68
N LEU A 102 -3.69 -11.55 9.06
CA LEU A 102 -3.33 -12.95 8.87
C LEU A 102 -3.13 -13.66 10.23
N LEU A 103 -2.44 -13.02 11.17
CA LEU A 103 -2.19 -13.55 12.51
C LEU A 103 -3.48 -13.63 13.34
N ASP A 104 -4.27 -12.57 13.34
CA ASP A 104 -5.56 -12.50 14.05
C ASP A 104 -6.48 -13.64 13.57
N TYR A 105 -6.52 -13.89 12.26
CA TYR A 105 -7.32 -14.98 11.69
C TYR A 105 -6.78 -16.37 12.05
N GLN A 106 -5.46 -16.54 12.09
CA GLN A 106 -4.83 -17.82 12.48
C GLN A 106 -5.16 -18.19 13.93
N ASN A 107 -5.13 -17.19 14.81
CA ASN A 107 -5.36 -17.31 16.24
C ASN A 107 -6.84 -17.27 16.64
N ASP A 108 -7.75 -17.04 15.68
CA ASP A 108 -9.18 -16.84 15.92
C ASP A 108 -9.46 -15.69 16.91
N GLU A 109 -8.65 -14.63 16.83
CA GLU A 109 -8.83 -13.42 17.62
C GLU A 109 -10.22 -12.84 17.33
N ASN A 110 -10.97 -12.53 18.39
CA ASN A 110 -12.36 -12.04 18.29
C ASN A 110 -13.29 -12.93 17.44
N SER A 111 -13.02 -14.25 17.36
CA SER A 111 -13.81 -15.22 16.61
C SER A 111 -13.84 -15.00 15.09
N ILE A 112 -12.92 -14.21 14.52
CA ILE A 112 -12.95 -13.87 13.09
C ILE A 112 -12.69 -15.07 12.16
N LYS A 113 -12.22 -16.20 12.68
CA LYS A 113 -12.07 -17.43 11.89
C LYS A 113 -13.38 -18.21 11.83
N THR A 114 -14.21 -18.11 12.85
CA THR A 114 -15.40 -18.94 13.06
C THR A 114 -16.71 -18.19 12.80
N ASP A 115 -16.72 -16.87 12.93
CA ASP A 115 -17.87 -16.00 12.65
C ASP A 115 -17.59 -15.09 11.44
N GLU A 116 -18.38 -15.27 10.37
CA GLU A 116 -18.27 -14.50 9.14
C GLU A 116 -18.60 -13.01 9.34
N ASN A 117 -19.51 -12.67 10.25
CA ASN A 117 -19.88 -11.28 10.52
C ASN A 117 -18.76 -10.55 11.26
N GLU A 118 -18.10 -11.22 12.21
CA GLU A 118 -16.93 -10.67 12.90
C GLU A 118 -15.76 -10.48 11.92
N LEU A 119 -15.50 -11.45 11.05
CA LEU A 119 -14.50 -11.30 9.98
C LEU A 119 -14.79 -10.09 9.10
N LYS A 120 -16.05 -9.96 8.64
CA LYS A 120 -16.47 -8.87 7.77
C LYS A 120 -16.30 -7.52 8.45
N SER A 121 -16.75 -7.40 9.70
CA SER A 121 -16.60 -6.18 10.51
C SER A 121 -15.13 -5.80 10.68
N HIS A 122 -14.29 -6.77 11.06
CA HIS A 122 -12.86 -6.56 11.27
C HIS A 122 -12.14 -6.13 9.98
N VAL A 123 -12.45 -6.77 8.84
CA VAL A 123 -11.85 -6.38 7.56
C VAL A 123 -12.39 -5.05 7.04
N GLU A 124 -13.65 -4.69 7.34
CA GLU A 124 -14.21 -3.36 7.02
C GLU A 124 -13.46 -2.24 7.74
N ASP A 125 -13.15 -2.42 9.03
CA ASP A 125 -12.34 -1.47 9.80
C ASP A 125 -10.94 -1.30 9.22
N ILE A 126 -10.31 -2.41 8.81
CA ILE A 126 -9.02 -2.38 8.11
C ILE A 126 -9.16 -1.65 6.77
N TYR A 127 -10.18 -1.97 5.97
CA TYR A 127 -10.46 -1.34 4.67
C TYR A 127 -10.56 0.18 4.80
N ASN A 128 -11.28 0.68 5.80
CA ASN A 128 -11.42 2.11 6.07
C ASN A 128 -10.07 2.76 6.42
N LYS A 129 -9.26 2.11 7.28
CA LYS A 129 -7.92 2.61 7.66
C LYS A 129 -6.98 2.67 6.45
N ILE A 130 -6.92 1.62 5.64
CA ILE A 130 -6.02 1.58 4.47
C ILE A 130 -6.50 2.53 3.36
N THR A 131 -7.81 2.81 3.27
CA THR A 131 -8.37 3.81 2.35
C THR A 131 -7.83 5.21 2.68
N GLU A 132 -7.87 5.61 3.95
CA GLU A 132 -7.32 6.90 4.38
C GLU A 132 -5.82 6.99 4.14
N LYS A 133 -5.09 5.91 4.40
CA LYS A 133 -3.66 5.81 4.09
C LYS A 133 -3.36 5.96 2.59
N SER A 134 -4.21 5.39 1.73
CA SER A 134 -4.09 5.56 0.29
C SER A 134 -4.33 7.00 -0.16
N LYS A 135 -5.28 7.71 0.45
CA LYS A 135 -5.52 9.14 0.17
C LYS A 135 -4.35 10.00 0.64
N GLU A 136 -3.80 9.70 1.82
CA GLU A 136 -2.61 10.36 2.35
C GLU A 136 -1.41 10.20 1.41
N ALA A 137 -1.18 8.98 0.89
CA ALA A 137 -0.17 8.73 -0.11
C ALA A 137 -0.42 9.52 -1.40
N GLU A 138 -1.64 9.56 -1.93
CA GLU A 138 -1.91 10.35 -3.14
C GLU A 138 -1.59 11.84 -2.95
N LYS A 139 -1.89 12.40 -1.77
CA LYS A 139 -1.52 13.78 -1.44
C LYS A 139 -0.01 13.97 -1.40
N LEU A 140 0.72 13.09 -0.70
CA LEU A 140 2.18 13.18 -0.61
C LEU A 140 2.86 13.07 -1.99
N LYS A 141 2.32 12.26 -2.91
CA LYS A 141 2.81 12.20 -4.30
C LYS A 141 2.72 13.56 -4.97
N ASN A 142 1.57 14.23 -4.85
CA ASN A 142 1.36 15.56 -5.43
C ASN A 142 2.24 16.62 -4.77
N ASP A 143 2.45 16.53 -3.45
CA ASP A 143 3.37 17.41 -2.73
C ASP A 143 4.81 17.24 -3.25
N ILE A 144 5.27 16.00 -3.49
CA ILE A 144 6.59 15.70 -4.08
C ILE A 144 6.73 16.30 -5.49
N TYR A 145 5.71 16.16 -6.35
CA TYR A 145 5.73 16.74 -7.68
C TYR A 145 5.78 18.26 -7.65
N SER A 146 5.07 18.87 -6.70
CA SER A 146 5.02 20.32 -6.54
C SER A 146 6.35 20.92 -6.08
N ILE A 147 7.24 20.15 -5.43
CA ILE A 147 8.57 20.64 -5.03
C ILE A 147 9.42 21.01 -6.27
N TYR A 148 9.27 20.26 -7.36
CA TYR A 148 10.04 20.44 -8.59
C TYR A 148 9.36 21.35 -9.63
N ASN A 149 8.04 21.47 -9.59
CA ASN A 149 7.32 22.39 -10.48
C ASN A 149 7.46 23.86 -10.08
N ASN A 150 7.98 24.13 -8.88
CA ASN A 150 8.29 25.47 -8.38
C ASN A 150 9.80 25.79 -8.50
N PHE A 151 10.51 25.08 -9.37
CA PHE A 151 11.92 25.26 -9.70
C PHE A 151 12.07 25.69 -11.16
#